data_AF-A0A1I1KZ69-F1
#
_entry.id   AF-A0A1I1KZ69-F1
#
_cell.length_a   1.000
_cell.length_b   1.000
_cell.length_c   1.000
_cell.angle_alpha   90.00
_cell.angle_beta   90.00
_cell.angle_gamma   90.00
#
_symmetry.space_group_name_H-M   'P 1'
#
loop_
_entity.id
_entity.type
_entity.pdbx_description
1 polymer ?
#
loop_
_entity_poly.entity_id
_entity_poly.type
_entity_poly.pdbx_seq_one_letter_code
_entity_poly.pdbx_strand_id
1 'polypeptide(L)'
;MFKEKLQLAILKEIKTGNKNFTRQKLQFSPTLLSEIIFDLVKNRLIADADFYRDGKYDLSTAELTLIGERYLHDHSDILCDYKGLSSINDWLKIDIKRG
;
A
#
# COMPACT_ATOMS: atom_id res chain seq x y z
N MET A 1 9.27 -3.01 9.80
CA MET A 1 9.84 -3.10 8.44
C MET A 1 8.86 -3.63 7.40
N PHE A 2 8.31 -4.86 7.48
CA PHE A 2 7.39 -5.36 6.43
C PHE A 2 6.14 -4.48 6.21
N LYS A 3 5.37 -4.20 7.29
CA LYS A 3 4.15 -3.38 7.20
C LYS A 3 4.42 -1.98 6.65
N GLU A 4 5.48 -1.35 7.13
CA GLU A 4 5.94 -0.03 6.70
C GLU A 4 6.35 -0.02 5.22
N LYS A 5 7.12 -1.01 4.75
CA LYS A 5 7.43 -1.15 3.33
C LYS A 5 6.16 -1.32 2.50
N LEU A 6 5.21 -2.13 2.95
CA LEU A 6 3.93 -2.32 2.26
C LEU A 6 3.11 -1.02 2.21
N GLN A 7 3.06 -0.25 3.30
CA GLN A 7 2.46 1.08 3.34
C GLN A 7 3.13 2.02 2.31
N LEU A 8 4.46 2.08 2.30
CA LEU A 8 5.22 2.91 1.36
C LEU A 8 4.98 2.52 -0.10
N ALA A 9 4.92 1.22 -0.41
CA ALA A 9 4.59 0.72 -1.75
C ALA A 9 3.19 1.16 -2.17
N ILE A 10 2.18 1.02 -1.30
CA ILE A 10 0.81 1.44 -1.57
C ILE A 10 0.73 2.94 -1.84
N LEU A 11 1.34 3.75 -0.97
CA LEU A 11 1.38 5.20 -1.14
C LEU A 11 2.08 5.61 -2.46
N LYS A 12 3.19 4.95 -2.79
CA LYS A 12 3.96 5.24 -4.01
C LYS A 12 3.16 4.94 -5.27
N GLU A 13 2.41 3.86 -5.29
CA GLU A 13 1.60 3.46 -6.43
C GLU A 13 0.31 4.28 -6.55
N ILE A 14 -0.33 4.68 -5.43
CA ILE A 14 -1.40 5.68 -5.46
C ILE A 14 -0.87 6.99 -6.07
N LYS A 15 0.34 7.43 -5.69
CA LYS A 15 0.99 8.62 -6.26
C LYS A 15 1.19 8.53 -7.77
N THR A 16 1.48 7.35 -8.30
CA THR A 16 1.65 7.12 -9.75
C THR A 16 0.32 6.86 -10.47
N GLY A 17 -0.81 6.96 -9.77
CA GLY A 17 -2.15 6.70 -10.30
C GLY A 17 -2.52 5.20 -10.39
N ASN A 18 -1.64 4.31 -9.94
CA ASN A 18 -1.94 2.88 -9.85
C ASN A 18 -2.70 2.55 -8.57
N LYS A 19 -4.03 2.56 -8.69
CA LYS A 19 -4.96 2.27 -7.60
C LYS A 19 -5.38 0.79 -7.57
N ASN A 20 -4.81 -0.05 -8.44
CA ASN A 20 -5.16 -1.46 -8.59
C ASN A 20 -4.46 -2.38 -7.56
N PHE A 21 -4.49 -2.00 -6.29
CA PHE A 21 -4.06 -2.88 -5.18
C PHE A 21 -5.15 -3.87 -4.82
N THR A 22 -5.32 -4.86 -5.69
CA THR A 22 -6.29 -5.92 -5.46
C THR A 22 -5.60 -7.18 -4.94
N ARG A 23 -6.39 -7.95 -4.18
CA ARG A 23 -6.05 -9.29 -3.66
C ARG A 23 -5.49 -10.24 -4.72
N GLN A 24 -5.81 -10.03 -5.99
CA GLN A 24 -5.40 -10.91 -7.09
C GLN A 24 -3.96 -10.68 -7.52
N LYS A 25 -3.43 -9.46 -7.34
CA LYS A 25 -2.05 -9.12 -7.72
C LYS A 25 -1.06 -9.40 -6.61
N LEU A 26 -1.53 -9.42 -5.37
CA LEU A 26 -0.71 -9.57 -4.17
C LEU A 26 -1.15 -10.81 -3.41
N GLN A 27 -0.25 -11.76 -3.18
CA GLN A 27 -0.51 -12.99 -2.43
C GLN A 27 -0.63 -12.74 -0.90
N PHE A 28 -1.21 -11.60 -0.51
CA PHE A 28 -1.45 -11.23 0.88
C PHE A 28 -2.83 -11.66 1.34
N SER A 29 -2.96 -11.88 2.66
CA SER A 29 -4.27 -12.11 3.23
C SER A 29 -5.15 -10.86 3.06
N PRO A 30 -6.46 -11.04 2.79
CA PRO A 30 -7.42 -9.94 2.72
C PRO A 30 -7.39 -9.01 3.93
N THR A 31 -7.28 -9.59 5.12
CA THR A 31 -7.29 -8.87 6.39
C THR A 31 -6.08 -7.94 6.49
N LEU A 32 -4.89 -8.41 6.10
CA LEU A 32 -3.68 -7.59 6.13
C LEU A 32 -3.81 -6.36 5.22
N LEU A 33 -4.29 -6.53 3.98
CA LEU A 33 -4.46 -5.39 3.08
C LEU A 33 -5.48 -4.39 3.63
N SER A 34 -6.64 -4.87 4.09
CA SER A 34 -7.66 -3.99 4.68
C SER A 34 -7.14 -3.24 5.91
N GLU A 35 -6.39 -3.90 6.80
CA GLU A 35 -5.74 -3.26 7.96
C GLU A 35 -4.77 -2.15 7.53
N ILE A 36 -3.91 -2.43 6.54
CA ILE A 36 -2.93 -1.46 6.07
C ILE A 36 -3.62 -0.25 5.43
N ILE A 37 -4.63 -0.46 4.58
CA ILE A 37 -5.40 0.63 3.97
C ILE A 37 -6.12 1.46 5.05
N PHE A 38 -6.71 0.80 6.04
CA PHE A 38 -7.33 1.49 7.17
C PHE A 38 -6.33 2.34 7.95
N ASP A 39 -5.12 1.83 8.22
CA ASP A 39 -4.06 2.60 8.88
C ASP A 39 -3.62 3.81 8.06
N LEU A 40 -3.52 3.69 6.73
CA LEU A 40 -3.17 4.82 5.86
C LEU A 40 -4.22 5.93 5.93
N VAL A 41 -5.51 5.58 5.92
CA VAL A 41 -6.62 6.54 6.02
C VAL A 41 -6.69 7.15 7.41
N LYS A 42 -6.58 6.33 8.46
CA LYS A 42 -6.60 6.77 9.86
C LYS A 42 -5.48 7.78 10.15
N ASN A 43 -4.29 7.57 9.58
CA ASN A 43 -3.15 8.46 9.70
C ASN A 43 -3.16 9.61 8.69
N ARG A 44 -4.24 9.76 7.91
CA ARG A 44 -4.42 10.80 6.89
C ARG A 44 -3.32 10.79 5.82
N LEU A 45 -2.72 9.65 5.54
CA LEU A 45 -1.71 9.50 4.48
C LEU A 45 -2.38 9.42 3.10
N ILE A 46 -3.59 8.87 3.04
CA ILE A 46 -4.47 8.90 1.87
C ILE A 46 -5.85 9.41 2.27
N ALA A 47 -6.56 10.01 1.32
CA ALA A 47 -7.95 10.43 1.43
C ALA A 47 -8.83 9.67 0.42
N ASP A 48 -10.15 9.80 0.56
CA ASP A 48 -11.16 9.35 -0.41
C ASP A 48 -11.11 7.86 -0.78
N ALA A 49 -10.63 7.03 0.15
CA ALA A 49 -10.78 5.58 0.08
C ALA A 49 -12.10 5.16 0.74
N ASP A 50 -12.90 4.37 0.04
CA ASP A 50 -14.18 3.87 0.53
C ASP A 50 -14.01 2.54 1.27
N PHE A 51 -14.74 2.37 2.38
CA PHE A 51 -14.78 1.12 3.13
C PHE A 51 -16.21 0.57 3.18
N TYR A 52 -16.36 -0.70 2.84
CA TYR A 52 -17.63 -1.39 2.83
C TYR A 52 -17.84 -2.18 4.14
N ARG A 53 -19.11 -2.46 4.48
CA ARG A 53 -19.47 -3.18 5.72
C ARG A 53 -18.87 -4.60 5.81
N ASP A 54 -18.50 -5.20 4.67
CA ASP A 54 -17.88 -6.52 4.59
C ASP A 54 -16.34 -6.49 4.72
N GLY A 55 -15.77 -5.34 5.10
CA GLY A 55 -14.33 -5.17 5.30
C GLY A 55 -13.53 -5.05 3.99
N LYS A 56 -14.22 -4.92 2.85
CA LYS A 56 -13.57 -4.52 1.59
C LYS A 56 -13.32 -3.01 1.57
N TYR A 57 -12.39 -2.62 0.71
CA TYR A 57 -12.08 -1.23 0.44
C TYR A 57 -12.08 -0.98 -1.08
N ASP A 58 -12.32 0.26 -1.49
CA ASP A 58 -12.08 0.75 -2.85
C ASP A 58 -11.11 1.93 -2.81
N LEU A 59 -10.10 1.89 -3.68
CA LEU A 59 -9.08 2.92 -3.82
C LEU A 59 -9.25 3.72 -5.11
N SER A 60 -10.28 3.48 -5.92
CA SER A 60 -10.49 4.12 -7.24
C SER A 60 -10.48 5.64 -7.17
N THR A 61 -11.05 6.21 -6.11
CA THR A 61 -11.05 7.65 -5.81
C THR A 61 -9.92 8.07 -4.88
N ALA A 62 -9.17 7.15 -4.29
CA ALA A 62 -8.19 7.48 -3.26
C ALA A 62 -7.09 8.41 -3.80
N GLU A 63 -6.74 9.41 -3.00
CA GLU A 63 -5.69 10.39 -3.31
C GLU A 63 -4.63 10.42 -2.22
N LEU A 64 -3.40 10.71 -2.61
CA LEU A 64 -2.32 10.93 -1.67
C LEU A 64 -2.45 12.33 -1.05
N THR A 65 -2.44 12.42 0.28
CA THR A 65 -2.49 13.73 0.95
C THR A 65 -1.11 14.38 1.02
N LEU A 66 -1.04 15.65 1.41
CA LEU A 66 0.24 16.31 1.72
C LEU A 66 1.03 15.58 2.82
N ILE A 67 0.34 14.98 3.80
CA ILE A 67 0.98 14.19 4.86
C ILE A 67 1.56 12.90 4.27
N GLY A 68 0.82 12.24 3.37
CA GLY A 68 1.30 11.07 2.63
C GLY A 68 2.50 11.39 1.74
N GLU A 69 2.50 12.53 1.06
CA GLU A 69 3.64 12.99 0.26
C GLU A 69 4.89 13.19 1.11
N ARG A 70 4.74 13.86 2.25
CA ARG A 70 5.84 14.07 3.19
C ARG A 70 6.35 12.75 3.75
N TYR A 71 5.45 11.84 4.10
CA TYR A 71 5.81 10.51 4.57
C TYR A 71 6.64 9.73 3.54
N LEU A 72 6.27 9.78 2.24
CA LEU A 72 7.07 9.20 1.17
C LEU A 72 8.46 9.85 1.02
N HIS A 73 8.53 11.17 1.16
CA HIS A 73 9.79 11.92 1.09
C HIS A 73 10.74 11.52 2.24
N ASP A 74 10.22 11.47 3.45
CA ASP A 74 10.98 11.18 4.68
C ASP A 74 11.50 9.72 4.71
N HIS A 75 10.90 8.82 3.93
CA HIS A 75 11.30 7.41 3.79
C HIS A 75 11.79 7.06 2.36
N SER A 76 12.31 8.06 1.65
CA SER A 76 12.79 7.91 0.27
C SER A 76 13.96 6.93 0.13
N ASP A 77 14.76 6.77 1.19
CA ASP A 77 15.82 5.77 1.31
C ASP A 77 15.28 4.33 1.25
N ILE A 78 14.15 4.04 1.89
CA ILE A 78 13.52 2.71 1.85
C ILE A 78 12.99 2.42 0.44
N LEU A 79 12.45 3.45 -0.22
CA LEU A 79 11.84 3.37 -1.55
C LEU A 79 12.83 3.30 -2.71
N CYS A 80 14.12 3.54 -2.48
CA CYS A 80 15.10 3.67 -3.57
C CYS A 80 15.15 2.45 -4.51
N ASP A 81 14.95 1.25 -3.97
CA ASP A 81 14.97 -0.01 -4.72
C ASP A 81 13.57 -0.50 -5.14
N TYR A 82 12.50 0.23 -4.82
CA TYR A 82 11.14 -0.17 -5.18
C TYR A 82 10.87 0.12 -6.66
N LYS A 83 10.69 -0.94 -7.46
CA LYS A 83 10.47 -0.85 -8.92
C LYS A 83 8.99 -0.94 -9.33
N GLY A 84 8.10 -0.83 -8.36
CA GLY A 84 6.66 -0.87 -8.54
C GLY A 84 6.02 -2.23 -8.29
N LEU A 85 4.70 -2.30 -8.47
CA LEU A 85 3.84 -3.41 -8.05
C LEU A 85 4.28 -4.79 -8.56
N SER A 86 4.84 -4.89 -9.76
CA SER A 86 5.34 -6.17 -10.31
C SER A 86 6.52 -6.76 -9.52
N SER A 87 7.27 -5.92 -8.80
CA SER A 87 8.46 -6.29 -8.03
C SER A 87 8.22 -6.36 -6.52
N ILE A 88 6.98 -6.11 -6.08
CA ILE A 88 6.67 -5.89 -4.67
C ILE A 88 6.94 -7.11 -3.78
N ASN A 89 6.70 -8.33 -4.27
CA ASN A 89 6.92 -9.55 -3.49
C ASN A 89 8.41 -9.75 -3.18
N ASP A 90 9.25 -9.56 -4.20
CA ASP A 90 10.71 -9.66 -4.09
C ASP A 90 11.26 -8.54 -3.20
N TRP A 91 10.77 -7.31 -3.38
CA TRP A 91 11.22 -6.14 -2.62
C TRP A 91 10.83 -6.21 -1.13
N LEU A 92 9.66 -6.78 -0.83
CA LEU A 92 9.23 -7.06 0.54
C LEU A 92 10.00 -8.24 1.17
N LYS A 93 10.81 -8.96 0.38
CA LYS A 93 11.55 -10.16 0.80
C LYS A 93 10.62 -11.18 1.47
N ILE A 94 9.41 -11.33 0.93
CA ILE A 94 8.50 -12.36 1.42
C ILE A 94 9.08 -13.68 0.94
N ASP A 95 9.68 -14.43 1.86
CA ASP A 95 9.95 -15.83 1.67
C ASP A 95 8.60 -16.54 1.57
N ILE A 96 8.07 -16.67 0.35
CA ILE A 96 6.97 -17.60 0.08
C ILE A 96 7.59 -18.99 0.19
N LYS A 97 7.76 -19.48 1.43
CA LYS A 97 7.85 -20.91 1.65
C LYS A 97 6.53 -21.48 1.16
N ARG A 98 6.55 -21.98 -0.09
CA ARG A 98 5.54 -22.89 -0.63
C ARG A 98 5.54 -24.12 0.26
N GLY A 99 4.74 -24.07 1.33
CA GLY A 99 4.32 -25.23 2.11
C GLY A 99 3.07 -25.82 1.50
#